data_AF-A0A382WIX1-F1
#
_entry.id   AF-A0A382WIX1-F1
#
_cell.length_a   1.000
_cell.length_b   1.000
_cell.length_c   1.000
_cell.angle_alpha   90.00
_cell.angle_beta   90.00
_cell.angle_gamma   90.00
#
_symmetry.space_group_name_H-M   'P 1'
#
loop_
_entity.id
_entity.type
_entity.pdbx_description
1 polymer ?
#
loop_
_entity_poly.entity_id
_entity_poly.type
_entity_poly.pdbx_seq_one_letter_code
_entity_poly.pdbx_strand_id
1 'polypeptide(L)' 'MMDCINYMNGTWRENSDSTVPLYDAGFLLGDGLFETIRFDSRKL' A
#
# COMPACT_ATOMS: atom_id res chain seq x y z
N MET A 1 -10.79 -7.77 11.41
CA MET A 1 -9.81 -7.27 10.42
C MET A 1 -10.22 -5.85 10.11
N MET A 2 -9.30 -4.88 10.05
CA MET A 2 -9.66 -3.53 9.63
C MET A 2 -9.89 -3.53 8.10
N ASP A 3 -10.97 -2.90 7.66
CA ASP A 3 -11.26 -2.70 6.24
C ASP A 3 -10.34 -1.61 5.68
N CYS A 4 -9.13 -2.03 5.31
CA CYS A 4 -8.17 -1.16 4.64
C CYS A 4 -8.39 -1.20 3.13
N ILE A 5 -8.35 -0.02 2.50
CA ILE A 5 -8.31 0.13 1.04
C ILE A 5 -6.91 0.57 0.64
N ASN A 6 -6.35 -0.07 -0.38
CA ASN A 6 -5.03 0.25 -0.91
C ASN A 6 -5.20 0.80 -2.32
N TYR A 7 -4.47 1.88 -2.62
CA TYR A 7 -4.37 2.38 -4.00
C TYR A 7 -3.18 1.72 -4.68
N MET A 8 -3.42 1.06 -5.80
CA MET A 8 -2.43 0.32 -6.54
C MET A 8 -2.56 0.62 -8.03
N ASN A 9 -1.50 1.16 -8.65
CA ASN A 9 -1.38 1.32 -10.11
C ASN A 9 -2.62 1.91 -10.81
N GLY A 10 -3.26 2.91 -10.20
CA GLY A 10 -4.46 3.56 -10.78
C GLY A 10 -5.80 3.08 -10.23
N THR A 11 -5.84 2.10 -9.32
CA THR A 11 -7.09 1.48 -8.85
C THR A 11 -7.11 1.31 -7.33
N TRP A 12 -8.28 1.51 -6.72
CA TRP A 12 -8.54 1.19 -5.32
C TRP A 12 -8.91 -0.27 -5.17
N ARG A 13 -8.27 -0.98 -4.23
CA ARG A 13 -8.53 -2.39 -3.93
C ARG A 13 -8.71 -2.61 -2.44
N GLU A 14 -9.51 -3.61 -2.09
CA GLU A 14 -9.56 -4.11 -0.72
C GLU A 14 -8.24 -4.77 -0.35
N ASN A 15 -7.93 -4.79 0.95
CA ASN A 15 -6.67 -5.36 1.43
C ASN A 15 -6.49 -6.84 1.03
N SER A 16 -7.56 -7.63 1.01
CA SER A 16 -7.51 -9.05 0.60
C SER A 16 -7.25 -9.28 -0.89
N ASP A 17 -7.49 -8.27 -1.74
CA ASP A 17 -7.26 -8.31 -3.19
C ASP A 17 -6.01 -7.51 -3.62
N SER A 18 -5.30 -6.93 -2.66
CA SER A 18 -4.10 -6.15 -2.93
C SER A 18 -2.91 -7.07 -3.21
N THR A 19 -2.18 -6.80 -4.30
CA THR A 19 -1.08 -7.65 -4.78
C THR A 19 0.14 -6.80 -5.19
N VAL A 20 1.31 -7.43 -5.19
CA VAL A 20 2.54 -6.86 -5.76
C VAL A 20 3.13 -7.89 -6.72
N PRO A 21 3.71 -7.50 -7.87
CA PRO A 21 4.39 -8.44 -8.74
C PRO A 21 5.54 -9.15 -8.02
N LEU A 22 5.70 -10.46 -8.26
CA LEU A 22 6.80 -11.23 -7.68
C LEU A 22 8.18 -10.68 -8.07
N TYR A 23 8.29 -10.09 -9.27
CA TYR A 23 9.54 -9.54 -9.80
C TYR A 23 9.69 -8.03 -9.61
N ASP A 24 8.89 -7.43 -8.71
CA ASP A 24 9.09 -6.05 -8.31
C ASP A 24 10.43 -5.92 -7.56
N ALA A 25 11.27 -4.95 -7.95
CA ALA A 25 12.57 -4.75 -7.32
C ALA A 25 12.44 -4.32 -5.84
N GLY A 26 11.37 -3.60 -5.50
CA GLY A 26 11.01 -3.28 -4.12
C GLY A 26 10.70 -4.54 -3.31
N PHE A 27 10.04 -5.53 -3.90
CA PHE A 27 9.77 -6.81 -3.24
C PHE A 27 11.02 -7.70 -3.15
N LEU A 28 11.80 -7.81 -4.23
CA LEU A 28 12.94 -8.73 -4.31
C LEU A 28 14.19 -8.19 -3.60
N LEU A 29 14.46 -6.89 -3.69
CA LEU A 29 15.73 -6.28 -3.30
C LEU A 29 15.55 -5.19 -2.24
N GLY A 30 14.32 -4.87 -1.86
CA GLY A 30 14.05 -3.70 -1.01
C GLY A 30 14.36 -2.37 -1.70
N ASP A 31 14.40 -2.37 -3.05
CA ASP A 31 14.69 -1.18 -3.85
C ASP A 31 13.45 -0.29 -3.96
N GLY A 32 13.15 0.43 -2.88
CA GLY A 32 12.01 1.33 -2.80
C GLY A 32 12.11 2.27 -1.61
N LEU A 33 11.38 3.38 -1.68
CA LEU A 33 11.19 4.34 -0.60
C LEU A 33 9.73 4.33 -0.17
N PHE A 34 9.47 4.53 1.12
CA PHE A 34 8.12 4.64 1.65
C PHE A 34 8.04 5.75 2.69
N GLU A 35 6.83 6.28 2.87
CA GLU A 35 6.50 7.27 3.88
C GLU A 35 5.27 6.81 4.66
N THR A 36 5.10 7.34 5.86
CA THR A 36 3.93 7.03 6.70
C THR A 36 3.32 8.30 7.24
N ILE A 37 2.01 8.47 7.01
CA ILE A 37 1.24 9.60 7.50
C ILE A 37 0.08 9.06 8.33
N ARG A 38 -0.19 9.69 9.48
CA ARG A 38 -1.30 9.34 10.36
C ARG A 38 -2.35 10.44 10.30
N PHE A 39 -3.59 10.06 10.03
CA PHE A 39 -4.72 10.93 10.34
C PHE A 39 -5.07 10.80 11.82
N ASP A 40 -5.06 11.90 12.55
CA ASP A 40 -5.55 11.97 13.93
C ASP A 40 -6.82 12.82 13.96
N SER A 41 -7.92 12.24 14.45
CA SER A 41 -9.19 12.96 14.62
C SER A 41 -9.65 13.68 13.34
N ARG A 42 -9.46 13.01 12.19
CA ARG A 42 -9.76 13.51 10.83
C ARG A 42 -8.88 14.68 10.36
N LYS A 43 -7.75 14.90 11.01
CA LYS A 43 -6.72 15.86 10.59
C LYS A 43 -5.49 15.11 10.11
N LEU A 44 -4.91 15.60 9.03
CA LEU A 44 -3.63 15.14 8.49
C LEU A 44 -2.48 15.66 9.37
#